data_AF-A0A2V5VUG1-F1
#
_entry.id   AF-A0A2V5VUG1-F1
#
_cell.length_a   1.000
_cell.length_b   1.000
_cell.length_c   1.000
_cell.angle_alpha   90.00
_cell.angle_beta   90.00
_cell.angle_gamma   90.00
#
_symmetry.space_group_name_H-M   'P 1'
#
loop_
_entity.id
_entity.type
_entity.pdbx_description
1 polymer ?
#
loop_
_entity_poly.entity_id
_entity_poly.type
_entity_poly.pdbx_seq_one_letter_code
_entity_poly.pdbx_strand_id
1 'polypeptide(L)' 'MDSAFRIGTRMAMLYQGKIIEDAEPEKFKQSKNPVVAQFLSGSTEGPILEGSQDAIAKK' A
#
# COMPACT_ATOMS: atom_id res chain seq x y z
N MET A 1 0.78 -8.35 -6.48
CA MET A 1 -0.45 -8.16 -5.69
C MET A 1 -1.65 -8.94 -6.24
N ASP A 2 -1.62 -9.36 -7.51
CA ASP A 2 -2.79 -9.97 -8.18
C ASP A 2 -3.32 -11.25 -7.54
N SER A 3 -2.45 -12.10 -6.98
CA SER A 3 -2.86 -13.32 -6.28
C SER A 3 -3.73 -13.02 -5.05
N ALA A 4 -3.34 -12.04 -4.23
CA ALA A 4 -4.09 -11.65 -3.04
C ALA A 4 -5.47 -11.06 -3.40
N PHE A 5 -5.53 -10.22 -4.44
CA PHE A 5 -6.80 -9.69 -4.95
C PHE A 5 -7.70 -10.76 -5.57
N ARG A 6 -7.15 -11.87 -6.06
CA ARG A 6 -7.91 -12.96 -6.67
C ARG A 6 -8.62 -13.85 -5.65
N ILE A 7 -8.02 -14.04 -4.47
CA ILE A 7 -8.53 -14.98 -3.45
C ILE A 7 -9.08 -14.30 -2.21
N GLY A 8 -8.69 -13.05 -1.93
CA GLY A 8 -9.12 -12.31 -0.75
C GLY A 8 -10.57 -11.86 -0.87
N THR A 9 -11.30 -11.93 0.23
CA THR A 9 -12.67 -11.36 0.37
C THR A 9 -12.67 -10.07 1.18
N ARG A 10 -11.62 -9.85 1.98
CA ARG A 10 -11.37 -8.63 2.76
C ARG A 10 -9.87 -8.41 2.88
N MET A 11 -9.45 -7.15 2.90
CA MET A 11 -8.06 -6.74 2.89
C MET A 11 -7.85 -5.60 3.87
N ALA A 12 -6.77 -5.67 4.65
CA ALA A 12 -6.39 -4.61 5.57
C ALA A 12 -4.90 -4.24 5.38
N MET A 13 -4.61 -2.94 5.37
CA MET A 13 -3.24 -2.43 5.32
C MET A 13 -2.76 -2.10 6.74
N LEU A 14 -1.74 -2.82 7.21
CA LEU A 14 -1.03 -2.49 8.44
C LEU A 14 0.17 -1.60 8.09
N TYR A 15 0.24 -0.41 8.68
CA TYR A 15 1.35 0.51 8.53
C TYR A 15 1.65 1.19 9.86
N GLN A 16 2.94 1.21 10.26
CA GLN A 16 3.39 1.80 11.54
C GLN A 16 2.58 1.33 12.76
N GLY A 17 2.28 0.03 12.82
CA GLY A 17 1.54 -0.58 13.93
C GLY A 17 0.03 -0.27 13.95
N LYS A 18 -0.52 0.33 12.89
CA LYS A 18 -1.95 0.66 12.79
C LYS A 18 -2.56 0.13 11.50
N ILE A 19 -3.81 -0.33 11.58
CA ILE A 19 -4.60 -0.59 10.38
C ILE A 19 -5.05 0.75 9.83
N ILE A 20 -4.56 1.09 8.64
CA ILE A 20 -4.82 2.38 7.98
C ILE A 20 -5.87 2.28 6.86
N GLU A 21 -6.25 1.06 6.49
CA GLU A 21 -7.30 0.74 5.53
C GLU A 21 -7.82 -0.68 5.82
N ASP A 22 -9.13 -0.88 5.71
CA ASP A 22 -9.80 -2.18 5.85
C ASP A 22 -11.05 -2.19 4.97
N ALA A 23 -10.98 -2.92 3.85
CA ALA A 23 -12.01 -2.91 2.83
C ALA A 23 -12.07 -4.22 2.03
N GLU A 24 -13.16 -4.39 1.28
CA GLU A 24 -13.25 -5.40 0.21
C GLU A 24 -12.21 -5.13 -0.89
N PRO A 25 -11.73 -6.16 -1.60
CA PRO A 25 -10.70 -6.04 -2.65
C PRO A 25 -10.96 -4.93 -3.67
N GLU A 26 -12.21 -4.78 -4.14
CA GLU A 26 -12.58 -3.80 -5.15
C GLU A 26 -12.44 -2.36 -4.63
N LYS A 27 -12.84 -2.12 -3.38
CA LYS A 27 -12.70 -0.81 -2.71
C LYS A 27 -11.26 -0.54 -2.34
N PHE A 28 -10.52 -1.56 -1.89
CA PHE A 28 -9.11 -1.46 -1.52
C PHE A 28 -8.25 -1.01 -2.71
N LYS A 29 -8.53 -1.50 -3.92
CA LYS A 29 -7.88 -1.04 -5.17
C LYS A 29 -8.08 0.45 -5.46
N GLN A 30 -9.17 1.04 -4.98
CA GLN A 30 -9.54 2.44 -5.18
C GLN A 30 -9.25 3.30 -3.94
N SER A 31 -8.46 2.79 -2.98
CA SER A 31 -8.16 3.53 -1.75
C SER A 31 -7.54 4.89 -2.09
N LYS A 32 -8.05 5.93 -1.43
CA LYS A 32 -7.52 7.30 -1.51
C LYS A 32 -6.36 7.53 -0.55
N ASN A 33 -6.04 6.54 0.29
CA ASN A 33 -4.93 6.64 1.21
C ASN A 33 -3.60 6.55 0.41
N PRO A 34 -2.74 7.57 0.44
CA PRO A 34 -1.54 7.62 -0.39
C PRO A 34 -0.54 6.50 -0.07
N VAL A 35 -0.50 6.02 1.18
CA VAL A 35 0.33 4.86 1.57
C VAL A 35 -0.18 3.60 0.89
N VAL A 36 -1.49 3.36 0.92
CA VAL A 36 -2.11 2.19 0.27
C VAL A 36 -1.92 2.26 -1.23
N ALA A 37 -2.17 3.42 -1.85
CA ALA A 37 -2.00 3.62 -3.28
C ALA A 37 -0.55 3.40 -3.74
N GLN A 38 0.43 3.89 -2.98
CA GLN A 38 1.84 3.63 -3.27
C GLN A 38 2.18 2.14 -3.17
N PHE A 39 1.74 1.46 -2.10
CA PHE A 39 1.98 0.02 -1.93
C PHE A 39 1.38 -0.79 -3.09
N LEU A 40 0.16 -0.47 -3.50
CA LEU A 40 -0.53 -1.15 -4.59
C LEU A 40 0.11 -0.93 -5.96
N SER A 41 0.63 0.27 -6.21
CA SER A 41 1.33 0.59 -7.47
C SER A 41 2.75 0.01 -7.53
N GLY A 42 3.34 -0.36 -6.40
CA GLY A 42 4.76 -0.74 -6.32
C GLY A 42 5.71 0.42 -6.57
N SER A 43 5.22 1.67 -6.49
CA SER A 43 6.02 2.87 -6.71
C SER A 43 7.04 3.06 -5.59
N THR A 44 8.27 3.42 -5.96
CA THR A 44 9.27 3.89 -5.00
C THR A 44 9.11 5.36 -4.61
N GLU A 45 8.19 6.08 -5.26
CA GLU A 45 7.86 7.46 -4.95
C GLU A 45 6.61 7.53 -4.06
N GLY A 46 6.70 8.26 -2.94
CA GLY A 46 5.60 8.49 -2.01
C GLY A 46 5.95 8.28 -0.53
N PRO A 47 4.95 8.35 0.36
CA PRO A 47 5.12 8.45 1.81
C PRO A 47 5.70 7.21 2.50
N ILE A 48 5.74 6.04 1.84
CA ILE A 48 6.34 4.82 2.41
C ILE A 48 7.86 4.95 2.53
N LEU A 49 8.48 5.52 1.50
CA LEU A 49 9.94 5.60 1.41
C LEU A 49 10.47 7.01 1.68
N GLU A 50 9.60 8.02 1.77
CA GLU A 50 9.99 9.39 2.14
C GLU A 50 10.73 9.39 3.49
N GLY A 51 12.02 9.75 3.46
CA GLY A 51 12.90 9.74 4.64
C GLY A 51 13.55 8.39 4.99
N SER A 52 13.32 7.34 4.22
CA SER A 52 14.01 6.05 4.36
C SER A 52 15.35 6.02 3.62
N GLN A 53 16.33 5.24 4.10
CA GLN A 53 17.60 5.02 3.41
C GLN A 53 17.40 4.39 2.01
N ASP A 54 16.35 3.59 1.84
CA ASP A 54 15.98 2.94 0.58
C ASP A 54 15.54 3.93 -0.51
N ALA A 55 14.99 5.10 -0.14
CA ALA A 55 14.70 6.17 -1.09
C ALA A 55 15.96 6.89 -1.58
N ILE A 56 17.04 6.89 -0.79
CA ILE A 56 18.27 7.63 -1.05
C ILE A 56 19.18 6.86 -2.02
N ALA A 57 19.13 5.53 -2.00
CA ALA A 57 19.98 4.65 -2.81
C ALA A 57 19.67 4.63 -4.32
N LYS A 58 18.65 5.37 -4.79
CA LYS A 58 18.24 5.45 -6.21
C LYS A 58 18.66 6.74 -6.94
N LYS A 59 19.45 7.62 -6.32
CA LYS A 59 20.00 8.82 -6.99
C LYS A 59 21.42 8.62 -7.50
#